data_AF-A0AAN7E920-F1
#
_entry.id   AF-A0AAN7E920-F1
#
_cell.length_a   1.000
_cell.length_b   1.000
_cell.length_c   1.000
_cell.angle_alpha   90.00
_cell.angle_beta   90.00
_cell.angle_gamma   90.00
#
_symmetry.space_group_name_H-M   'P 1'
#
loop_
_entity.id
_entity.type
_entity.pdbx_description
1 polymer ?
#
loop_
_entity_poly.entity_id
_entity_poly.type
_entity_poly.pdbx_seq_one_letter_code
_entity_poly.pdbx_strand_id
1 'polypeptide(L)'
;MASVVAGEEVRNKQVILKDYVSGFPKESDMQVINGTMKLKLQEGSHGIVVKNLYLSCDPYMRSRMTRVEGPNVFTSYTPGFPLTGFGVAKVLDSGHPNFKKGDLIWGTTSWEEYSLITELEGLFKIEHTDVPLSYYTGILGMPGLTAYAGFYEVCSPKKGEYVFISAASGAVGQLVGQFAKLMGCYVVGSAGSKEKVDLLRNKFGFDEAFNYKEEIDLDGALKRYFPEGIDIYFENVGGKMLDAVLLNMKDHGRISVCGQVHNTIFLFSLKVFRI
;
A
#
# COMPACT_ATOMS: atom_id res chain seq x y z
N MET A 1 -2.97 3.63 33.70
CA MET A 1 -2.70 2.46 32.84
C MET A 1 -3.30 1.24 33.53
N ALA A 2 -4.43 0.72 33.05
CA ALA A 2 -4.94 -0.54 33.57
C ALA A 2 -4.20 -1.68 32.87
N SER A 3 -3.46 -2.48 33.64
CA SER A 3 -2.88 -3.73 33.16
C SER A 3 -4.01 -4.72 32.91
N VAL A 4 -4.33 -4.99 31.65
CA VAL A 4 -5.27 -6.05 31.28
C VAL A 4 -4.62 -7.38 31.61
N VAL A 5 -5.29 -8.19 32.43
CA VAL A 5 -4.80 -9.46 32.97
C VAL A 5 -4.92 -10.53 31.89
N ALA A 6 -3.87 -11.33 31.71
CA ALA A 6 -3.83 -12.39 30.70
C ALA A 6 -4.87 -13.49 31.01
N GLY A 7 -5.89 -13.63 30.15
CA GLY A 7 -6.99 -14.60 30.30
C GLY A 7 -8.38 -14.00 30.12
N GLU A 8 -8.52 -12.67 30.14
CA GLU A 8 -9.80 -12.00 29.93
C GLU A 8 -10.24 -12.04 28.46
N GLU A 9 -11.51 -12.34 28.26
CA GLU A 9 -12.23 -12.04 27.03
C GLU A 9 -12.51 -10.53 27.01
N VAL A 10 -12.00 -9.85 25.98
CA VAL A 10 -12.11 -8.39 25.85
C VAL A 10 -13.00 -8.01 24.69
N ARG A 11 -13.58 -6.81 24.75
CA ARG A 11 -14.25 -6.22 23.58
C ARG A 11 -13.23 -6.02 22.45
N ASN A 12 -13.65 -6.35 21.24
CA ASN A 12 -12.86 -6.23 20.03
C ASN A 12 -13.72 -5.58 18.93
N LYS A 13 -13.52 -4.28 18.66
CA LYS A 13 -14.15 -3.62 17.51
C LYS A 13 -13.55 -4.17 16.21
N GLN A 14 -14.39 -4.45 15.23
CA GLN A 14 -14.00 -5.02 13.95
C GLN A 14 -14.65 -4.24 12.80
N VAL A 15 -13.96 -4.09 11.68
CA VAL A 15 -14.53 -3.62 10.42
C VAL A 15 -14.74 -4.81 9.50
N ILE A 16 -16.00 -5.19 9.30
CA ILE A 16 -16.37 -6.33 8.46
C ILE A 16 -16.81 -5.87 7.07
N LEU A 17 -16.60 -6.73 6.07
CA LEU A 17 -17.26 -6.61 4.78
C LEU A 17 -18.68 -7.15 4.88
N LYS A 18 -19.71 -6.37 4.53
CA LYS A 18 -21.10 -6.84 4.63
C LYS A 18 -21.47 -7.83 3.53
N ASP A 19 -21.07 -7.52 2.31
CA ASP A 19 -21.31 -8.32 1.11
C ASP A 19 -20.24 -7.99 0.05
N TYR A 20 -20.16 -8.79 -1.00
CA TYR A 20 -19.26 -8.52 -2.11
C TYR A 20 -19.60 -7.21 -2.82
N VAL A 21 -18.56 -6.49 -3.24
CA VAL A 21 -18.67 -5.19 -3.90
C VAL A 21 -18.60 -5.33 -5.41
N SER A 22 -19.54 -4.68 -6.09
CA SER A 22 -19.49 -4.40 -7.52
C SER A 22 -19.26 -2.90 -7.75
N GLY A 23 -18.41 -2.55 -8.73
CA GLY A 23 -18.08 -1.14 -9.00
C GLY A 23 -17.24 -0.47 -7.90
N PHE A 24 -17.54 0.80 -7.61
CA PHE A 24 -16.86 1.60 -6.57
C PHE A 24 -17.29 1.17 -5.17
N PRO A 25 -16.34 0.88 -4.24
CA PRO A 25 -16.70 0.62 -2.85
C PRO A 25 -17.27 1.88 -2.19
N LYS A 26 -18.27 1.67 -1.34
CA LYS A 26 -18.92 2.69 -0.51
C LYS A 26 -18.67 2.36 0.95
N GLU A 27 -18.71 3.38 1.82
CA GLU A 27 -18.60 3.16 3.27
C GLU A 27 -19.69 2.21 3.79
N SER A 28 -20.87 2.24 3.17
CA SER A 28 -22.00 1.36 3.49
C SER A 28 -21.72 -0.13 3.27
N ASP A 29 -20.74 -0.48 2.45
CA ASP A 29 -20.35 -1.86 2.16
C ASP A 29 -19.57 -2.50 3.32
N MET A 30 -19.08 -1.66 4.23
CA MET A 30 -18.40 -2.05 5.47
C MET A 30 -19.28 -1.77 6.69
N GLN A 31 -19.01 -2.49 7.78
CA GLN A 31 -19.67 -2.26 9.06
C GLN A 31 -18.67 -2.32 10.19
N VAL A 32 -18.78 -1.38 11.14
CA VAL A 32 -18.12 -1.51 12.43
C VAL A 32 -19.01 -2.33 13.36
N ILE A 33 -18.51 -3.47 13.83
CA ILE A 33 -19.19 -4.32 14.81
C ILE A 33 -18.37 -4.41 16.10
N ASN A 34 -19.00 -4.83 17.19
CA ASN A 34 -18.33 -5.13 18.45
C ASN A 34 -18.36 -6.63 18.67
N GLY A 35 -17.23 -7.28 18.50
CA GLY A 35 -17.01 -8.67 18.90
C GLY A 35 -16.31 -8.76 20.24
N THR A 36 -15.91 -9.98 20.58
CA THR A 36 -15.04 -10.28 21.72
C THR A 36 -13.87 -11.16 21.27
N MET A 37 -12.75 -11.10 21.98
CA MET A 37 -11.59 -11.95 21.73
C MET A 37 -10.94 -12.37 23.05
N LYS A 38 -10.53 -13.64 23.13
CA LYS A 38 -9.66 -14.13 24.21
C LYS A 38 -8.22 -13.73 23.93
N LEU A 39 -7.56 -13.10 24.89
CA LEU A 39 -6.19 -12.63 24.73
C LEU A 39 -5.11 -13.70 24.98
N LYS A 40 -5.53 -14.90 25.37
CA LYS A 40 -4.65 -16.04 25.62
C LYS A 40 -4.86 -17.08 24.52
N LEU A 41 -3.75 -17.60 23.98
CA LEU A 41 -3.78 -18.71 23.04
C LEU A 41 -4.30 -19.98 23.71
N GLN A 42 -4.92 -20.83 22.90
CA GLN A 42 -5.20 -22.19 23.31
C GLN A 42 -3.88 -22.96 23.46
N GLU A 43 -3.79 -23.80 24.49
CA GLU A 43 -2.61 -24.62 24.74
C GLU A 43 -2.33 -25.54 23.55
N GLY A 44 -1.07 -25.59 23.11
CA GLY A 44 -0.65 -26.32 21.91
C GLY A 44 -0.89 -25.59 20.57
N SER A 45 -1.47 -24.38 20.57
CA SER A 45 -1.56 -23.57 19.35
C SER A 45 -0.19 -23.04 18.93
N HIS A 46 0.07 -22.97 17.62
CA HIS A 46 1.27 -22.37 17.04
C HIS A 46 1.06 -20.91 16.59
N GLY A 47 -0.12 -20.33 16.80
CA GLY A 47 -0.43 -18.96 16.40
C GLY A 47 0.13 -17.90 17.37
N ILE A 48 -0.20 -16.64 17.07
CA ILE A 48 0.07 -15.49 17.93
C ILE A 48 -1.20 -14.66 18.13
N VAL A 49 -1.40 -14.16 19.35
CA VAL A 49 -2.42 -13.14 19.64
C VAL A 49 -1.73 -11.79 19.66
N VAL A 50 -2.27 -10.84 18.90
CA VAL A 50 -1.69 -9.51 18.75
C VAL A 50 -2.71 -8.41 19.03
N LYS A 51 -2.21 -7.26 19.48
CA LYS A 51 -2.95 -5.99 19.47
C LYS A 51 -2.56 -5.20 18.24
N ASN A 52 -3.51 -4.91 17.37
CA ASN A 52 -3.24 -4.09 16.19
C ASN A 52 -3.09 -2.62 16.60
N LEU A 53 -2.08 -1.96 16.02
CA LEU A 53 -1.72 -0.58 16.33
C LEU A 53 -1.92 0.34 15.13
N TYR A 54 -1.56 -0.15 13.95
CA TYR A 54 -1.73 0.58 12.69
C TYR A 54 -2.23 -0.34 11.59
N LEU A 55 -3.07 0.18 10.70
CA LEU A 55 -3.52 -0.52 9.48
C LEU A 55 -3.21 0.33 8.25
N SER A 56 -2.82 -0.35 7.18
CA SER A 56 -2.68 0.22 5.85
C SER A 56 -3.99 0.15 5.06
N CYS A 57 -4.21 1.16 4.21
CA CYS A 57 -5.22 1.13 3.16
C CYS A 57 -4.53 1.09 1.79
N ASP A 58 -4.46 -0.09 1.21
CA ASP A 58 -3.76 -0.32 -0.05
C ASP A 58 -4.74 -0.56 -1.20
N PRO A 59 -4.44 -0.09 -2.43
CA PRO A 59 -5.36 -0.22 -3.56
C PRO A 59 -5.77 -1.66 -3.89
N TYR A 60 -4.88 -2.64 -3.69
CA TYR A 60 -5.18 -4.05 -3.94
C TYR A 60 -6.32 -4.58 -3.05
N MET A 61 -6.59 -3.95 -1.91
CA MET A 61 -7.66 -4.38 -1.02
C MET A 61 -9.03 -4.33 -1.70
N ARG A 62 -9.23 -3.43 -2.67
CA ARG A 62 -10.48 -3.39 -3.46
C ARG A 62 -10.66 -4.70 -4.21
N SER A 63 -9.66 -5.21 -4.92
CA SER A 63 -9.86 -6.41 -5.77
C SER A 63 -10.32 -7.61 -4.96
N ARG A 64 -9.97 -7.65 -3.66
CA ARG A 64 -10.44 -8.66 -2.71
C ARG A 64 -11.90 -8.48 -2.28
N MET A 65 -12.51 -7.32 -2.45
CA MET A 65 -13.93 -7.08 -2.12
C MET A 65 -14.89 -7.65 -3.18
N THR A 66 -14.40 -7.98 -4.37
CA THR A 66 -15.20 -8.62 -5.42
C THR A 66 -15.05 -10.13 -5.32
N ARG A 67 -16.15 -10.89 -5.47
CA ARG A 67 -16.08 -12.34 -5.56
C ARG A 67 -15.43 -12.72 -6.89
N VAL A 68 -14.23 -13.29 -6.83
CA VAL A 68 -13.57 -13.85 -8.00
C VAL A 68 -13.51 -15.37 -7.89
N GLU A 69 -13.97 -16.05 -8.93
CA GLU A 69 -13.87 -17.51 -9.07
C GLU A 69 -12.61 -17.83 -9.89
N GLY A 70 -11.78 -18.77 -9.40
CA GLY A 70 -10.53 -19.18 -10.06
C GLY A 70 -9.24 -18.65 -9.41
N PRO A 71 -8.07 -18.99 -9.98
CA PRO A 71 -6.77 -18.64 -9.42
C PRO A 71 -6.55 -17.12 -9.47
N ASN A 72 -6.34 -16.51 -8.31
CA ASN A 72 -5.98 -15.10 -8.18
C ASN A 72 -4.77 -14.96 -7.26
N VAL A 73 -4.00 -13.89 -7.48
CA VAL A 73 -2.87 -13.52 -6.61
C VAL A 73 -3.33 -13.28 -5.17
N PHE A 74 -4.54 -12.75 -5.00
CA PHE A 74 -5.16 -12.52 -3.69
C PHE A 74 -6.51 -13.21 -3.59
N THR A 75 -6.73 -13.88 -2.47
CA THR A 75 -8.04 -14.45 -2.13
C THR A 75 -9.03 -13.34 -1.79
N SER A 76 -10.25 -13.47 -2.31
CA SER A 76 -11.37 -12.58 -1.98
C SER A 76 -11.65 -12.58 -0.47
N TYR A 77 -12.11 -11.45 0.06
CA TYR A 77 -12.64 -11.39 1.41
C TYR A 77 -13.90 -12.23 1.55
N THR A 78 -14.17 -12.68 2.77
CA THR A 78 -15.40 -13.38 3.11
C THR A 78 -16.36 -12.38 3.73
N PRO A 79 -17.55 -12.14 3.14
CA PRO A 79 -18.60 -11.36 3.77
C PRO A 79 -18.92 -11.86 5.19
N GLY A 80 -19.19 -10.92 6.10
CA GLY A 80 -19.41 -11.19 7.53
C GLY A 80 -18.14 -11.28 8.38
N PHE A 81 -16.95 -11.36 7.76
CA PHE A 81 -15.67 -11.42 8.48
C PHE A 81 -14.92 -10.08 8.44
N PRO A 82 -14.00 -9.84 9.39
CA PRO A 82 -13.13 -8.67 9.36
C PRO A 82 -12.33 -8.59 8.05
N LEU A 83 -12.17 -7.38 7.53
CA LEU A 83 -11.23 -7.14 6.43
C LEU A 83 -9.80 -7.49 6.88
N THR A 84 -8.95 -7.92 5.95
CA THR A 84 -7.53 -8.19 6.24
C THR A 84 -6.62 -7.35 5.35
N GLY A 85 -5.52 -6.86 5.89
CA GLY A 85 -4.55 -6.05 5.14
C GLY A 85 -3.23 -5.95 5.90
N PHE A 86 -2.28 -5.20 5.34
CA PHE A 86 -1.03 -4.95 6.04
C PHE A 86 -1.25 -4.04 7.26
N GLY A 87 -0.59 -4.35 8.35
CA GLY A 87 -0.65 -3.57 9.57
C GLY A 87 0.58 -3.78 10.45
N VAL A 88 0.61 -3.02 11.54
CA VAL A 88 1.61 -3.14 12.61
C VAL A 88 0.89 -3.54 13.87
N ALA A 89 1.42 -4.54 14.56
CA ALA A 89 0.80 -5.10 15.76
C ALA A 89 1.84 -5.40 16.84
N LYS A 90 1.36 -5.50 18.09
CA LYS A 90 2.16 -5.91 19.24
C LYS A 90 1.72 -7.29 19.72
N VAL A 91 2.66 -8.22 19.86
CA VAL A 91 2.39 -9.57 20.34
C VAL A 91 1.99 -9.54 21.81
N LEU A 92 0.86 -10.15 22.13
CA LEU A 92 0.32 -10.29 23.48
C LEU A 92 0.54 -11.70 24.05
N ASP A 93 0.40 -12.71 23.20
CA ASP A 93 0.64 -14.12 23.51
C ASP A 93 1.15 -14.85 22.27
N SER A 94 1.99 -15.87 22.44
CA SER A 94 2.65 -16.56 21.32
C SER A 94 2.88 -18.02 21.63
N GLY A 95 2.48 -18.89 20.70
CA GLY A 95 2.84 -20.30 20.66
C GLY A 95 3.97 -20.61 19.68
N HIS A 96 4.57 -19.58 19.08
CA HIS A 96 5.61 -19.70 18.07
C HIS A 96 6.98 -19.22 18.59
N PRO A 97 8.07 -20.00 18.42
CA PRO A 97 9.37 -19.69 19.03
C PRO A 97 10.01 -18.38 18.55
N ASN A 98 9.69 -17.93 17.32
CA ASN A 98 10.27 -16.71 16.74
C ASN A 98 9.59 -15.42 17.23
N PHE A 99 8.43 -15.52 17.89
CA PHE A 99 7.67 -14.38 18.37
C PHE A 99 7.46 -14.47 19.88
N LYS A 100 7.71 -13.37 20.59
CA LYS A 100 7.57 -13.29 22.04
C LYS A 100 6.61 -12.18 22.41
N LYS A 101 5.94 -12.34 23.55
CA LYS A 101 5.10 -11.28 24.13
C LYS A 101 5.90 -9.98 24.23
N GLY A 102 5.31 -8.90 23.72
CA GLY A 102 5.93 -7.57 23.68
C GLY A 102 6.59 -7.23 22.34
N ASP A 103 6.89 -8.21 21.49
CA ASP A 103 7.45 -7.98 20.17
C ASP A 103 6.51 -7.10 19.32
N LEU A 104 7.11 -6.23 18.52
CA LEU A 104 6.41 -5.48 17.49
C LEU A 104 6.62 -6.19 16.16
N ILE A 105 5.56 -6.29 15.37
CA ILE A 105 5.58 -6.96 14.08
C ILE A 105 4.84 -6.13 13.03
N TRP A 106 5.17 -6.35 11.77
CA TRP A 106 4.34 -5.93 10.65
C TRP A 106 4.07 -7.10 9.71
N GLY A 107 2.95 -7.04 9.01
CA GLY A 107 2.50 -8.10 8.10
C GLY A 107 0.98 -8.09 7.95
N THR A 108 0.41 -9.17 7.43
CA THR A 108 -1.04 -9.29 7.28
C THR A 108 -1.71 -9.44 8.65
N THR A 109 -2.68 -8.58 8.93
CA THR A 109 -3.55 -8.66 10.11
C THR A 109 -4.99 -8.28 9.73
N SER A 110 -5.91 -8.45 10.66
CA SER A 110 -7.32 -8.10 10.47
C SER A 110 -7.60 -6.66 10.89
N TRP A 111 -8.65 -6.07 10.30
CA TRP A 111 -9.17 -4.76 10.64
C TRP A 111 -9.99 -4.82 11.93
N GLU A 112 -9.30 -4.98 13.04
CA GLU A 112 -9.85 -5.14 14.38
C GLU A 112 -8.84 -4.71 15.45
N GLU A 113 -9.25 -4.59 16.71
CA GLU A 113 -8.35 -4.17 17.81
C GLU A 113 -7.36 -5.27 18.20
N TYR A 114 -7.79 -6.53 18.17
CA TYR A 114 -7.00 -7.71 18.51
C TYR A 114 -7.20 -8.80 17.47
N SER A 115 -6.12 -9.47 17.07
CA SER A 115 -6.15 -10.54 16.08
C SER A 115 -5.47 -11.80 16.59
N LEU A 116 -6.05 -12.95 16.24
CA LEU A 116 -5.38 -14.25 16.29
C LEU A 116 -4.82 -14.51 14.90
N ILE A 117 -3.50 -14.62 14.79
CA ILE A 117 -2.83 -14.93 13.52
C ILE A 117 -2.29 -16.35 13.62
N THR A 118 -2.79 -17.23 12.73
CA THR A 118 -2.38 -18.64 12.67
C THR A 118 -1.38 -18.91 11.55
N GLU A 119 -1.48 -18.19 10.43
CA GLU A 119 -0.51 -18.21 9.33
C GLU A 119 0.54 -17.14 9.58
N LEU A 120 1.76 -17.56 9.92
CA LEU A 120 2.82 -16.65 10.37
C LEU A 120 3.81 -16.29 9.24
N GLU A 121 3.68 -16.94 8.10
CA GLU A 121 4.41 -16.64 6.87
C GLU A 121 4.16 -15.19 6.44
N GLY A 122 5.24 -14.45 6.22
CA GLY A 122 5.15 -13.03 5.83
C GLY A 122 4.90 -12.07 7.00
N LEU A 123 4.97 -12.54 8.25
CA LEU A 123 5.15 -11.66 9.40
C LEU A 123 6.62 -11.34 9.63
N PHE A 124 6.90 -10.06 9.84
CA PHE A 124 8.24 -9.56 10.07
C PHE A 124 8.33 -8.91 11.44
N LYS A 125 9.32 -9.32 12.24
CA LYS A 125 9.62 -8.67 13.50
C LYS A 125 10.27 -7.31 13.25
N ILE A 126 9.79 -6.29 13.96
CA ILE A 126 10.32 -4.93 13.92
C ILE A 126 11.47 -4.83 14.91
N GLU A 127 12.70 -4.71 14.40
CA GLU A 127 13.89 -4.50 15.24
C GLU A 127 14.23 -3.01 15.41
N HIS A 128 14.03 -2.20 14.37
CA HIS A 128 14.27 -0.76 14.41
C HIS A 128 13.04 0.00 14.89
N THR A 129 13.08 0.44 16.15
CA THR A 129 11.99 1.15 16.84
C THR A 129 12.29 2.64 17.09
N ASP A 130 13.43 3.11 16.59
CA ASP A 130 13.90 4.50 16.58
C ASP A 130 13.23 5.36 15.48
N VAL A 131 12.32 4.75 14.71
CA VAL A 131 11.47 5.39 13.70
C VAL A 131 9.99 5.24 14.06
N PRO A 132 9.09 6.11 13.56
CA PRO A 132 7.67 5.95 13.80
C PRO A 132 7.17 4.59 13.32
N LEU A 133 6.50 3.83 14.19
CA LEU A 133 6.00 2.48 13.85
C LEU A 133 5.06 2.46 12.64
N SER A 134 4.33 3.55 12.40
CA SER A 134 3.48 3.70 11.21
C SER A 134 4.26 3.63 9.89
N TYR A 135 5.59 3.77 9.88
CA TYR A 135 6.38 3.68 8.66
C TYR A 135 6.42 2.25 8.10
N TYR A 136 6.22 1.24 8.95
CA TYR A 136 6.14 -0.18 8.56
C TYR A 136 4.83 -0.54 7.83
N THR A 137 3.85 0.36 7.76
CA THR A 137 2.70 0.23 6.85
C THR A 137 2.94 0.93 5.50
N GLY A 138 4.14 1.47 5.27
CA GLY A 138 4.46 2.30 4.11
C GLY A 138 5.91 2.13 3.67
N ILE A 139 6.74 3.15 3.91
CA ILE A 139 8.15 3.23 3.46
C ILE A 139 9.04 2.08 3.93
N LEU A 140 8.80 1.53 5.12
CA LEU A 140 9.53 0.37 5.67
C LEU A 140 8.73 -0.93 5.55
N GLY A 141 7.55 -0.88 4.92
CA GLY A 141 6.67 -2.03 4.71
C GLY A 141 6.57 -2.40 3.24
N MET A 142 5.45 -3.05 2.89
CA MET A 142 5.16 -3.50 1.54
C MET A 142 5.27 -2.38 0.48
N PRO A 143 4.68 -1.17 0.65
CA PRO A 143 4.80 -0.12 -0.38
C PRO A 143 6.25 0.33 -0.66
N GLY A 144 7.10 0.39 0.37
CA GLY A 144 8.51 0.71 0.21
C GLY A 144 9.28 -0.36 -0.55
N LEU A 145 9.04 -1.64 -0.22
CA LEU A 145 9.62 -2.76 -0.94
C LEU A 145 9.17 -2.80 -2.40
N THR A 146 7.90 -2.49 -2.68
CA THR A 146 7.36 -2.37 -4.03
C THR A 146 8.07 -1.27 -4.83
N ALA A 147 8.27 -0.09 -4.23
CA ALA A 147 9.00 1.00 -4.87
C ALA A 147 10.45 0.61 -5.18
N TYR A 148 11.13 -0.04 -4.22
CA TYR A 148 12.51 -0.49 -4.39
C TYR A 148 12.64 -1.52 -5.52
N ALA A 149 11.90 -2.63 -5.43
CA ALA A 149 12.00 -3.71 -6.42
C ALA A 149 11.53 -3.24 -7.81
N GLY A 150 10.41 -2.52 -7.87
CA GLY A 150 9.86 -2.03 -9.13
C GLY A 150 10.77 -1.02 -9.82
N PHE A 151 11.53 -0.22 -9.08
CA PHE A 151 12.45 0.75 -9.66
C PHE A 151 13.81 0.12 -9.97
N TYR A 152 14.50 -0.44 -8.98
CA TYR A 152 15.87 -0.92 -9.16
C TYR A 152 15.95 -2.22 -9.96
N GLU A 153 15.11 -3.21 -9.65
CA GLU A 153 15.19 -4.53 -10.29
C GLU A 153 14.47 -4.54 -11.65
N VAL A 154 13.27 -3.96 -11.73
CA VAL A 154 12.46 -4.00 -12.96
C VAL A 154 12.86 -2.90 -13.95
N CYS A 155 12.97 -1.64 -13.51
CA CYS A 155 13.36 -0.56 -14.44
C CYS A 155 14.85 -0.55 -14.77
N SER A 156 15.70 -1.15 -13.93
CA SER A 156 17.17 -1.18 -14.11
C SER A 156 17.73 0.22 -14.50
N PRO A 157 17.56 1.24 -13.62
CA PRO A 157 17.72 2.63 -13.97
C PRO A 157 19.18 3.02 -14.16
N LYS A 158 19.42 3.95 -15.07
CA LYS A 158 20.74 4.54 -15.33
C LYS A 158 20.69 6.05 -15.08
N LYS A 159 21.83 6.58 -14.62
CA LYS A 159 22.00 8.02 -14.45
C LYS A 159 21.74 8.76 -15.77
N GLY A 160 21.00 9.86 -15.71
CA GLY A 160 20.64 10.68 -16.86
C GLY A 160 19.39 10.23 -17.61
N GLU A 161 18.76 9.11 -17.24
CA GLU A 161 17.50 8.66 -17.84
C GLU A 161 16.31 9.54 -17.43
N TYR A 162 15.30 9.60 -18.29
CA TYR A 162 14.07 10.36 -18.11
C TYR A 162 12.96 9.44 -17.56
N VAL A 163 12.48 9.75 -16.36
CA VAL A 163 11.57 8.90 -15.59
C VAL A 163 10.22 9.60 -15.43
N PHE A 164 9.16 8.94 -15.89
CA PHE A 164 7.78 9.34 -15.62
C PHE A 164 7.15 8.43 -14.57
N ILE A 165 6.35 8.99 -13.66
CA ILE A 165 5.67 8.25 -12.59
C ILE A 165 4.20 8.68 -12.55
N SER A 166 3.29 7.71 -12.72
CA SER A 166 1.85 7.93 -12.50
C SER A 166 1.49 7.75 -11.02
N ALA A 167 0.45 8.44 -10.54
CA ALA A 167 0.09 8.51 -9.11
C ALA A 167 1.30 8.85 -8.21
N ALA A 168 2.15 9.78 -8.66
CA ALA A 168 3.47 10.03 -8.10
C ALA A 168 3.44 10.51 -6.63
N SER A 169 2.35 11.13 -6.18
CA SER A 169 2.22 11.56 -4.78
C SER A 169 1.78 10.42 -3.84
N GLY A 170 1.59 9.20 -4.35
CA GLY A 170 1.16 8.03 -3.58
C GLY A 170 2.29 7.41 -2.75
N ALA A 171 1.97 6.36 -1.98
CA ALA A 171 2.94 5.68 -1.12
C ALA A 171 4.15 5.14 -1.88
N VAL A 172 3.90 4.46 -3.00
CA VAL A 172 4.94 3.90 -3.88
C VAL A 172 5.59 5.01 -4.70
N GLY A 173 4.78 5.79 -5.43
CA GLY A 173 5.27 6.81 -6.38
C GLY A 173 6.20 7.86 -5.76
N GLN A 174 5.95 8.28 -4.52
CA GLN A 174 6.79 9.29 -3.86
C GLN A 174 8.20 8.75 -3.58
N LEU A 175 8.32 7.45 -3.32
CA LEU A 175 9.60 6.79 -3.05
C LEU A 175 10.36 6.53 -4.34
N VAL A 176 9.66 6.03 -5.37
CA VAL A 176 10.24 5.83 -6.71
C VAL A 176 10.83 7.14 -7.24
N GLY A 177 10.12 8.26 -7.08
CA GLY A 177 10.62 9.56 -7.52
C GLY A 177 11.89 9.97 -6.79
N GLN A 178 11.92 9.80 -5.47
CA GLN A 178 13.12 10.12 -4.69
C GLN A 178 14.30 9.19 -5.03
N PHE A 179 14.05 7.88 -5.25
CA PHE A 179 15.08 6.95 -5.73
C PHE A 179 15.64 7.36 -7.09
N ALA A 180 14.76 7.73 -8.03
CA ALA A 180 15.16 8.21 -9.35
C ALA A 180 15.97 9.52 -9.27
N LYS A 181 15.57 10.47 -8.43
CA LYS A 181 16.34 11.70 -8.18
C LYS A 181 17.71 11.40 -7.60
N LEU A 182 17.82 10.50 -6.62
CA LEU A 182 19.09 10.07 -6.03
C LEU A 182 19.99 9.34 -7.03
N MET A 183 19.41 8.61 -7.98
CA MET A 183 20.11 7.98 -9.11
C MET A 183 20.61 8.97 -10.18
N GLY A 184 20.25 10.26 -10.05
CA GLY A 184 20.60 11.29 -11.03
C GLY A 184 19.78 11.21 -12.32
N CYS A 185 18.54 10.74 -12.23
CA CYS A 185 17.56 10.79 -13.31
C CYS A 185 16.83 12.14 -13.33
N TYR A 186 16.26 12.48 -14.49
CA TYR A 186 15.25 13.54 -14.61
C TYR A 186 13.87 12.92 -14.36
N VAL A 187 13.08 13.49 -13.45
CA VAL A 187 11.88 12.84 -12.89
C VAL A 187 10.67 13.76 -12.98
N VAL A 188 9.62 13.27 -13.63
CA VAL A 188 8.32 13.96 -13.74
C VAL A 188 7.21 13.10 -13.16
N GLY A 189 6.33 13.72 -12.38
CA GLY A 189 5.22 13.04 -11.72
C GLY A 189 3.85 13.57 -12.15
N SER A 190 2.86 12.69 -12.28
CA SER A 190 1.46 13.10 -12.38
C SER A 190 0.68 12.85 -11.09
N ALA A 191 -0.16 13.80 -10.71
CA ALA A 191 -1.06 13.70 -9.57
C ALA A 191 -2.43 14.33 -9.85
N GLY A 192 -3.40 14.15 -8.96
CA GLY A 192 -4.81 14.53 -9.21
C GLY A 192 -5.28 15.82 -8.56
N SER A 193 -4.36 16.66 -8.06
CA SER A 193 -4.66 17.98 -7.49
C SER A 193 -3.42 18.87 -7.49
N LYS A 194 -3.62 20.20 -7.51
CA LYS A 194 -2.55 21.20 -7.38
C LYS A 194 -1.69 20.99 -6.13
N GLU A 195 -2.30 20.73 -4.97
CA GLU A 195 -1.58 20.47 -3.72
C GLU A 195 -0.59 19.30 -3.85
N LYS A 196 -0.99 18.22 -4.53
CA LYS A 196 -0.13 17.05 -4.75
C LYS A 196 1.00 17.35 -5.74
N VAL A 197 0.74 18.18 -6.74
CA VAL A 197 1.77 18.66 -7.68
C VAL A 197 2.80 19.53 -6.95
N ASP A 198 2.35 20.46 -6.11
CA ASP A 198 3.22 21.32 -5.31
C ASP A 198 4.03 20.47 -4.32
N LEU A 199 3.45 19.41 -3.74
CA LEU A 199 4.15 18.47 -2.87
C LEU A 199 5.28 17.72 -3.62
N LEU A 200 5.02 17.27 -4.84
CA LEU A 200 5.99 16.55 -5.67
C LEU A 200 7.24 17.39 -5.94
N ARG A 201 7.05 18.65 -6.35
CA ARG A 201 8.18 19.55 -6.66
C ARG A 201 8.87 20.03 -5.40
N ASN A 202 8.12 20.54 -4.43
CA ASN A 202 8.71 21.27 -3.30
C ASN A 202 9.22 20.36 -2.18
N LYS A 203 8.59 19.20 -1.94
CA LYS A 203 8.95 18.30 -0.85
C LYS A 203 9.72 17.07 -1.31
N PHE A 204 9.30 16.47 -2.42
CA PHE A 204 9.90 15.23 -2.92
C PHE A 204 11.00 15.46 -3.97
N GLY A 205 11.21 16.70 -4.40
CA GLY A 205 12.31 17.08 -5.28
C GLY A 205 12.17 16.59 -6.72
N PHE A 206 10.94 16.31 -7.18
CA PHE A 206 10.68 16.05 -8.60
C PHE A 206 11.08 17.28 -9.42
N ASP A 207 11.63 17.06 -10.61
CA ASP A 207 12.00 18.16 -11.51
C ASP A 207 10.73 18.90 -11.95
N GLU A 208 9.74 18.14 -12.42
CA GLU A 208 8.44 18.68 -12.82
C GLU A 208 7.30 17.78 -12.35
N ALA A 209 6.10 18.37 -12.26
CA ALA A 209 4.89 17.61 -11.98
C ALA A 209 3.66 18.33 -12.54
N PHE A 210 2.62 17.58 -12.86
CA PHE A 210 1.38 18.14 -13.42
C PHE A 210 0.11 17.47 -12.88
N ASN A 211 -0.99 18.23 -12.91
CA ASN A 211 -2.30 17.73 -12.51
C ASN A 211 -2.99 17.09 -13.72
N TYR A 212 -3.01 15.76 -13.80
CA TYR A 212 -3.58 15.06 -14.96
C TYR A 212 -5.07 15.32 -15.19
N LYS A 213 -5.81 15.81 -14.18
CA LYS A 213 -7.23 16.14 -14.31
C LYS A 213 -7.49 17.47 -15.02
N GLU A 214 -6.49 18.33 -15.08
CA GLU A 214 -6.56 19.64 -15.74
C GLU A 214 -6.03 19.58 -17.18
N GLU A 215 -5.41 18.47 -17.56
CA GLU A 215 -4.88 18.24 -18.91
C GLU A 215 -5.98 17.71 -19.84
N ILE A 216 -6.26 18.44 -20.91
CA ILE A 216 -7.19 18.02 -21.97
C ILE A 216 -6.53 16.94 -22.86
N ASP A 217 -5.22 17.07 -23.08
CA ASP A 217 -4.42 16.18 -23.90
C ASP A 217 -3.18 15.70 -23.13
N LEU A 218 -3.16 14.42 -22.78
CA LEU A 218 -2.07 13.79 -22.04
C LEU A 218 -0.82 13.61 -22.91
N ASP A 219 -0.96 13.37 -24.22
CA ASP A 219 0.19 13.24 -25.12
C ASP A 219 0.94 14.58 -25.20
N GLY A 220 0.21 15.65 -25.49
CA GLY A 220 0.74 17.02 -25.46
C GLY A 220 1.34 17.38 -24.11
N ALA A 221 0.73 16.96 -22.99
CA ALA A 221 1.29 17.18 -21.66
C ALA A 221 2.64 16.49 -21.47
N LEU A 222 2.75 15.21 -21.83
CA LEU A 222 4.00 14.46 -21.72
C LEU A 222 5.10 15.07 -22.59
N LYS A 223 4.82 15.47 -23.83
CA LYS A 223 5.80 16.13 -24.73
C LYS A 223 6.35 17.43 -24.17
N ARG A 224 5.55 18.20 -23.40
CA ARG A 224 6.04 19.44 -22.75
C ARG A 224 7.14 19.16 -21.73
N TYR A 225 7.04 18.05 -21.02
CA TYR A 225 8.00 17.69 -19.97
C TYR A 225 9.09 16.72 -20.45
N PHE A 226 8.84 15.99 -21.54
CA PHE A 226 9.72 15.00 -22.13
C PHE A 226 9.88 15.25 -23.64
N PRO A 227 10.52 16.36 -24.05
CA PRO A 227 10.69 16.67 -25.48
C PRO A 227 11.53 15.63 -26.23
N GLU A 228 12.39 14.89 -25.51
CA GLU A 228 13.21 13.80 -26.03
C GLU A 228 12.60 12.41 -25.77
N GLY A 229 11.43 12.33 -25.13
CA GLY A 229 10.76 11.08 -24.75
C GLY A 229 11.16 10.54 -23.37
N ILE A 230 10.54 9.41 -23.01
CA ILE A 230 10.59 8.78 -21.68
C ILE A 230 11.41 7.49 -21.75
N ASP A 231 12.42 7.36 -20.88
CA ASP A 231 13.23 6.14 -20.76
C ASP A 231 12.58 5.11 -19.84
N ILE A 232 11.95 5.57 -18.76
CA ILE A 232 11.33 4.73 -17.74
C ILE A 232 9.95 5.28 -17.39
N TYR A 233 8.95 4.41 -17.45
CA TYR A 233 7.64 4.69 -16.87
C TYR A 233 7.36 3.75 -15.70
N PHE A 234 7.17 4.32 -14.51
CA PHE A 234 6.65 3.59 -13.37
C PHE A 234 5.12 3.69 -13.34
N GLU A 235 4.45 2.61 -13.73
CA GLU A 235 3.02 2.55 -14.00
C GLU A 235 2.23 2.08 -12.76
N ASN A 236 1.43 2.99 -12.18
CA ASN A 236 0.54 2.74 -11.05
C ASN A 236 -0.96 2.83 -11.40
N VAL A 237 -1.34 3.34 -12.56
CA VAL A 237 -2.70 3.76 -12.93
C VAL A 237 -3.25 2.99 -14.13
N GLY A 238 -2.56 2.96 -15.26
CA GLY A 238 -3.05 2.40 -16.53
C GLY A 238 -4.01 3.34 -17.28
N GLY A 239 -4.79 2.76 -18.20
CA GLY A 239 -5.80 3.49 -18.99
C GLY A 239 -5.19 4.56 -19.90
N LYS A 240 -5.89 5.70 -20.07
CA LYS A 240 -5.48 6.79 -20.97
C LYS A 240 -4.07 7.32 -20.73
N MET A 241 -3.56 7.24 -19.50
CA MET A 241 -2.19 7.64 -19.20
C MET A 241 -1.18 6.69 -19.82
N LEU A 242 -1.42 5.37 -19.74
CA LEU A 242 -0.56 4.38 -20.39
C LEU A 242 -0.54 4.57 -21.91
N ASP A 243 -1.71 4.76 -22.51
CA ASP A 243 -1.84 4.99 -23.96
C ASP A 243 -1.01 6.22 -24.39
N ALA A 244 -1.08 7.31 -23.62
CA ALA A 244 -0.29 8.51 -23.88
C ALA A 244 1.21 8.28 -23.68
N VAL A 245 1.61 7.56 -22.62
CA VAL A 245 3.03 7.28 -22.35
C VAL A 245 3.65 6.41 -23.43
N LEU A 246 2.94 5.39 -23.93
CA LEU A 246 3.44 4.50 -24.99
C LEU A 246 3.85 5.28 -26.26
N LEU A 247 3.15 6.37 -26.58
CA LEU A 247 3.47 7.24 -27.71
C LEU A 247 4.69 8.15 -27.48
N ASN A 248 5.13 8.28 -26.22
CA ASN A 248 6.21 9.15 -25.78
C ASN A 248 7.43 8.38 -25.23
N MET A 249 7.43 7.05 -25.30
CA MET A 249 8.58 6.25 -24.89
C MET A 249 9.72 6.37 -25.90
N LYS A 250 10.95 6.39 -25.39
CA LYS A 250 12.16 6.21 -26.21
C LYS A 250 12.33 4.74 -26.62
N ASP A 251 13.13 4.52 -27.66
CA ASP A 251 13.62 3.18 -27.99
C ASP A 251 14.32 2.56 -26.77
N HIS A 252 14.05 1.27 -26.52
CA HIS A 252 14.51 0.56 -25.33
C HIS A 252 13.99 1.10 -23.99
N GLY A 253 12.96 1.94 -24.03
CA GLY A 253 12.23 2.38 -22.86
C GLY A 253 11.63 1.21 -22.07
N ARG A 254 11.52 1.35 -20.75
CA ARG A 254 10.99 0.31 -19.85
C ARG A 254 9.75 0.80 -19.13
N ILE A 255 8.78 -0.10 -18.95
CA ILE A 255 7.57 0.17 -18.18
C ILE A 255 7.50 -0.86 -17.05
N SER A 256 7.59 -0.38 -15.81
CA SER A 256 7.34 -1.21 -14.62
C SER A 256 5.88 -1.12 -14.24
N VAL A 257 5.12 -2.17 -14.56
CA VAL A 257 3.68 -2.26 -14.29
C VAL A 257 3.47 -2.67 -12.84
N CYS A 258 3.53 -1.68 -11.95
CA CYS A 258 3.32 -1.86 -10.51
C CYS A 258 1.83 -2.01 -10.15
N GLY A 259 0.95 -1.31 -10.86
CA GLY A 259 -0.49 -1.38 -10.62
C GLY A 259 -1.31 -0.76 -11.74
N GLN A 260 -2.58 -1.17 -11.82
CA GLN A 260 -3.57 -0.57 -12.72
C GLN A 260 -4.74 -0.01 -11.89
N VAL A 261 -4.45 1.05 -11.11
CA VAL A 261 -5.45 1.66 -10.22
C VAL A 261 -6.63 2.26 -11.00
N HIS A 262 -6.51 2.56 -12.29
CA HIS A 262 -7.65 3.01 -13.12
C HIS A 262 -8.72 1.91 -13.28
N ASN A 263 -8.31 0.67 -13.52
CA ASN A 263 -9.21 -0.49 -13.55
C ASN A 263 -9.72 -0.87 -12.15
N THR A 264 -9.12 -0.25 -11.12
CA THR A 264 -9.46 -0.40 -9.71
C THR A 264 -9.82 0.96 -9.09
N ILE A 265 -10.65 1.75 -9.79
CA ILE A 265 -11.76 2.54 -9.20
C ILE A 265 -11.56 2.82 -7.68
N PHE A 266 -10.78 3.85 -7.33
CA PHE A 266 -10.37 4.14 -5.94
C PHE A 266 -10.69 5.56 -5.47
N LEU A 267 -11.03 5.68 -4.18
CA LEU A 267 -11.41 6.92 -3.50
C LEU A 267 -10.54 7.25 -2.26
N PHE A 268 -9.47 6.49 -1.98
CA PHE A 268 -8.62 6.74 -0.82
C PHE A 268 -7.17 7.06 -1.21
N SER A 269 -6.60 8.13 -0.64
CA SER A 269 -5.14 8.26 -0.52
C SER A 269 -4.68 7.26 0.54
N LEU A 270 -3.42 6.78 0.51
CA LEU A 270 -2.88 5.93 1.59
C LEU A 270 -3.21 6.59 2.93
N LYS A 271 -4.09 5.95 3.71
CA LYS A 271 -4.46 6.36 5.06
C LYS A 271 -3.91 5.29 5.99
N VAL A 272 -3.08 5.70 6.92
CA VAL A 272 -2.69 4.86 8.04
C VAL A 272 -3.67 5.12 9.17
N PHE A 273 -4.42 4.11 9.57
CA PHE A 273 -5.30 4.22 10.72
C PHE A 273 -4.54 3.79 11.97
N ARG A 274 -4.53 4.63 13.00
CA ARG A 274 -4.08 4.23 14.34
C ARG A 274 -5.27 3.64 15.08
N ILE A 275 -5.08 2.45 15.66
CA ILE A 275 -6.09 1.74 16.45
C ILE A 275 -5.76 1.84 17.94
#